data_AF-A0A927FF95-F1
#
_entry.id   AF-A0A927FF95-F1
#
_cell.length_a   1.000
_cell.length_b   1.000
_cell.length_c   1.000
_cell.angle_alpha   90.00
_cell.angle_beta   90.00
_cell.angle_gamma   90.00
#
_symmetry.space_group_name_H-M   'P 1'
#
loop_
_entity.id
_entity.type
_entity.pdbx_description
1 polymer ?
#
loop_
_entity_poly.entity_id
_entity_poly.type
_entity_poly.pdbx_seq_one_letter_code
_entity_poly.pdbx_strand_id
1 'polypeptide(L)'
;MSMRSQLLINEVIAQQPPLSSREVSRFSATEIREAIAKLVVDDRMELAQALGDAGLSLYPNHPEILAIATLLAEIRHDWIAADSLIEQLVHIQGDATPVVTWQHWVRILRSQCEHQKALKVVKAALTLYPDQPVLLQERLSLTELLGDTNTMPFSARVQ
;
A
#
# COMPACT_ATOMS: atom_id res chain seq x y z
N MET A 1 -46.13 -22.47 4.55
CA MET A 1 -44.95 -22.95 5.31
C MET A 1 -45.34 -22.98 6.78
N SER A 2 -45.12 -24.09 7.47
CA SER A 2 -45.60 -24.31 8.85
C SER A 2 -44.80 -23.46 9.84
N MET A 3 -45.48 -22.85 10.82
CA MET A 3 -44.88 -22.03 11.89
C MET A 3 -43.80 -22.79 12.68
N ARG A 4 -43.88 -24.13 12.71
CA ARG A 4 -42.83 -25.01 13.28
C ARG A 4 -41.52 -24.96 12.50
N SER A 5 -41.55 -24.78 11.18
CA SER A 5 -40.34 -24.73 10.34
C SER A 5 -39.56 -23.44 10.57
N GLN A 6 -40.24 -22.32 10.83
CA GLN A 6 -39.59 -21.03 11.12
C GLN A 6 -38.94 -20.98 12.51
N LEU A 7 -39.54 -21.64 13.50
CA LEU A 7 -38.93 -21.75 14.83
C LEU A 7 -37.63 -22.58 14.81
N LEU A 8 -37.62 -23.70 14.08
CA LEU A 8 -36.43 -24.54 13.94
C LEU A 8 -35.28 -23.80 13.22
N ILE A 9 -35.60 -22.98 12.21
CA ILE A 9 -34.59 -22.16 11.51
C ILE A 9 -34.01 -21.10 12.44
N ASN A 10 -34.84 -20.41 13.22
CA ASN A 10 -34.38 -19.38 14.15
C ASN A 10 -33.57 -19.95 15.32
N GLU A 11 -33.90 -21.15 15.81
CA GLU A 11 -33.13 -21.85 16.83
C GLU A 11 -31.75 -22.29 16.32
N VAL A 12 -31.66 -22.75 15.07
CA VAL A 12 -30.38 -23.10 14.44
C VAL A 12 -29.50 -21.86 14.25
N ILE A 13 -30.08 -20.73 13.82
CA ILE A 13 -29.34 -19.46 13.66
C ILE A 13 -28.85 -18.93 15.02
N ALA A 14 -29.64 -19.08 16.09
CA ALA A 14 -29.27 -18.63 17.43
C ALA A 14 -28.21 -19.52 18.12
N GLN A 15 -28.09 -20.79 17.70
CA GLN A 15 -27.11 -21.75 18.23
C GLN A 15 -25.80 -21.77 17.46
N GLN A 16 -25.72 -21.13 16.29
CA GLN A 16 -24.46 -20.88 15.62
C GLN A 16 -23.75 -19.74 16.36
N PRO A 17 -22.56 -19.97 16.94
CA PRO A 17 -21.73 -18.87 17.36
C PRO A 17 -21.58 -17.95 16.14
N PRO A 18 -21.74 -16.62 16.28
CA PRO A 18 -21.32 -15.73 15.21
C PRO A 18 -19.87 -16.11 14.92
N LEU A 19 -19.57 -16.51 13.68
CA LEU A 19 -18.21 -16.83 13.26
C LEU A 19 -17.36 -15.66 13.74
N SER A 20 -16.63 -15.87 14.82
CA SER A 20 -15.82 -14.79 15.37
C SER A 20 -14.81 -14.53 14.27
N SER A 21 -14.58 -13.27 13.92
CA SER A 21 -13.54 -12.90 12.94
C SER A 21 -12.18 -13.57 13.23
N ARG A 22 -11.98 -14.03 14.47
CA ARG A 22 -10.88 -14.89 14.92
C ARG A 22 -10.76 -16.27 14.27
N GLU A 23 -11.81 -16.85 13.71
CA GLU A 23 -11.77 -18.20 13.11
C GLU A 23 -11.48 -18.19 11.60
N VAL A 24 -11.36 -17.00 10.98
CA VAL A 24 -11.35 -16.86 9.51
C VAL A 24 -9.94 -17.05 8.90
N SER A 25 -8.85 -16.99 9.68
CA SER A 25 -7.50 -17.31 9.20
C SER A 25 -6.73 -18.16 10.19
N ARG A 26 -6.27 -19.34 9.72
CA ARG A 26 -5.35 -20.20 10.47
C ARG A 26 -3.93 -19.65 10.55
N PHE A 27 -3.57 -18.74 9.64
CA PHE A 27 -2.24 -18.14 9.52
C PHE A 27 -2.27 -16.70 9.99
N SER A 28 -1.27 -16.30 10.77
CA SER A 28 -1.04 -14.91 11.16
C SER A 28 -0.62 -14.05 9.97
N ALA A 29 -0.80 -12.74 10.09
CA ALA A 29 -0.35 -11.78 9.09
C ALA A 29 1.17 -11.88 8.80
N THR A 30 1.98 -12.14 9.83
CA THR A 30 3.42 -12.34 9.69
C THR A 30 3.76 -13.60 8.90
N GLU A 31 3.10 -14.73 9.18
CA GLU A 31 3.29 -15.97 8.42
C GLU A 31 2.89 -15.80 6.95
N ILE A 32 1.79 -15.08 6.69
CA ILE A 32 1.37 -14.74 5.32
C ILE A 32 2.44 -13.89 4.64
N ARG A 33 2.93 -12.83 5.30
CA ARG A 33 4.02 -11.97 4.76
C ARG A 33 5.25 -12.79 4.40
N GLU A 34 5.69 -13.69 5.28
CA GLU A 34 6.87 -14.53 5.06
C GLU A 34 6.67 -15.51 3.90
N ALA A 35 5.50 -16.12 3.81
CA ALA A 35 5.15 -17.00 2.70
C ALA A 35 5.15 -16.24 1.36
N ILE A 36 4.59 -15.02 1.31
CA ILE A 36 4.65 -14.16 0.12
C ILE A 36 6.10 -13.85 -0.25
N ALA A 37 6.92 -13.42 0.72
CA ALA A 37 8.33 -13.11 0.48
C ALA A 37 9.09 -14.33 -0.08
N LYS A 38 8.83 -15.53 0.46
CA LYS A 38 9.40 -16.77 -0.06
C LYS A 38 8.96 -17.06 -1.49
N LEU A 39 7.68 -16.87 -1.82
CA LEU A 39 7.17 -17.07 -3.18
C LEU A 39 7.81 -16.11 -4.19
N VAL A 40 8.07 -14.86 -3.80
CA VAL A 40 8.81 -13.90 -4.64
C VAL A 40 10.25 -14.36 -4.88
N VAL A 41 10.95 -14.84 -3.84
CA VAL A 41 12.32 -15.39 -3.97
C VAL A 41 12.34 -16.62 -4.88
N ASP A 42 11.31 -17.46 -4.81
CA ASP A 42 11.17 -18.67 -5.62
C ASP A 42 10.60 -18.38 -7.04
N ASP A 43 10.50 -17.11 -7.45
CA ASP A 43 9.97 -16.63 -8.74
C ASP A 43 8.53 -17.10 -9.04
N ARG A 44 7.72 -17.31 -8.00
CA ARG A 44 6.31 -17.72 -8.10
C ARG A 44 5.38 -16.52 -7.94
N MET A 45 5.51 -15.56 -8.84
CA MET A 45 4.82 -14.26 -8.75
C MET A 45 3.29 -14.35 -8.74
N GLU A 46 2.69 -15.24 -9.53
CA GLU A 46 1.23 -15.41 -9.55
C GLU A 46 0.68 -15.89 -8.20
N LEU A 47 1.37 -16.84 -7.56
CA LEU A 47 1.01 -17.33 -6.24
C LEU A 47 1.27 -16.28 -5.15
N ALA A 48 2.38 -15.55 -5.25
CA ALA A 48 2.67 -14.45 -4.33
C ALA A 48 1.56 -13.39 -4.38
N GLN A 49 1.07 -13.05 -5.58
CA GLN A 49 -0.04 -12.13 -5.77
C GLN A 49 -1.35 -12.66 -5.17
N ALA A 50 -1.74 -13.89 -5.51
CA ALA A 50 -2.97 -14.47 -5.00
C ALA A 50 -2.97 -14.55 -3.46
N LEU A 51 -1.82 -14.87 -2.86
CA LEU A 51 -1.66 -14.86 -1.42
C LEU A 51 -1.66 -13.44 -0.83
N GLY A 52 -1.12 -12.45 -1.54
CA GLY A 52 -1.22 -11.03 -1.19
C GLY A 52 -2.67 -10.54 -1.16
N ASP A 53 -3.46 -10.86 -2.17
CA ASP A 53 -4.88 -10.48 -2.27
C ASP A 53 -5.72 -11.15 -1.16
N ALA A 54 -5.44 -12.42 -0.88
CA ALA A 54 -6.03 -13.13 0.26
C ALA A 54 -5.62 -12.50 1.59
N GLY A 55 -4.34 -12.14 1.73
CA GLY A 55 -3.81 -11.43 2.90
C GLY A 55 -4.52 -10.11 3.16
N LEU A 56 -4.71 -9.29 2.13
CA LEU A 56 -5.46 -8.03 2.22
C LEU A 56 -6.92 -8.24 2.62
N SER A 57 -7.55 -9.31 2.12
CA SER A 57 -8.93 -9.65 2.48
C SER A 57 -9.09 -10.04 3.96
N LEU A 58 -8.11 -10.76 4.50
CA LEU A 58 -8.10 -11.23 5.89
C LEU A 58 -7.62 -10.15 6.88
N TYR A 59 -6.69 -9.30 6.45
CA TYR A 59 -5.97 -8.34 7.28
C TYR A 59 -5.85 -6.96 6.59
N PRO A 60 -6.97 -6.29 6.27
CA PRO A 60 -6.98 -5.12 5.38
C PRO A 60 -6.24 -3.89 5.91
N ASN A 61 -6.01 -3.81 7.22
CA ASN A 61 -5.33 -2.69 7.88
C ASN A 61 -4.04 -3.13 8.59
N HIS A 62 -3.50 -4.31 8.29
CA HIS A 62 -2.30 -4.79 8.97
C HIS A 62 -1.04 -4.26 8.27
N PRO A 63 -0.15 -3.53 8.98
CA PRO A 63 0.99 -2.85 8.36
C PRO A 63 1.90 -3.78 7.53
N GLU A 64 2.18 -4.98 8.03
CA GLU A 64 3.01 -5.95 7.30
C GLU A 64 2.38 -6.43 6.00
N ILE A 65 1.05 -6.58 5.96
CA ILE A 65 0.32 -7.04 4.78
C ILE A 65 0.24 -5.92 3.74
N LEU A 66 -0.05 -4.70 4.19
CA LEU A 66 -0.03 -3.52 3.33
C LEU A 66 1.35 -3.29 2.72
N ALA A 67 2.42 -3.43 3.52
CA ALA A 67 3.79 -3.27 3.05
C ALA A 67 4.14 -4.30 1.96
N ILE A 68 3.90 -5.60 2.20
CA ILE A 68 4.24 -6.62 1.20
C ILE A 68 3.34 -6.55 -0.04
N ALA A 69 2.06 -6.22 0.12
CA ALA A 69 1.16 -6.01 -1.02
C ALA A 69 1.55 -4.79 -1.86
N THR A 70 2.02 -3.71 -1.22
CA THR A 70 2.60 -2.56 -1.92
C THR A 70 3.78 -2.99 -2.78
N LEU A 71 4.72 -3.77 -2.21
CA LEU A 71 5.89 -4.26 -2.95
C LEU A 71 5.49 -5.15 -4.14
N LEU A 72 4.49 -6.03 -3.98
CA LEU A 72 3.96 -6.84 -5.09
C LEU A 72 3.38 -5.98 -6.21
N ALA A 73 2.62 -4.94 -5.86
CA ALA A 73 2.08 -3.99 -6.83
C ALA A 73 3.21 -3.23 -7.55
N GLU A 74 4.26 -2.80 -6.84
CA GLU A 74 5.43 -2.16 -7.43
C GLU A 74 6.18 -3.08 -8.41
N ILE A 75 6.36 -4.37 -8.08
CA ILE A 75 6.99 -5.37 -8.97
C ILE A 75 6.18 -5.54 -10.25
N ARG A 76 4.84 -5.47 -10.16
CA ARG A 76 3.93 -5.57 -11.31
C ARG A 76 3.75 -4.26 -12.06
N HIS A 77 4.41 -3.18 -11.62
CA HIS A 77 4.22 -1.83 -12.14
C HIS A 77 2.77 -1.32 -12.04
N ASP A 78 1.99 -1.86 -11.10
CA ASP A 78 0.66 -1.36 -10.76
C ASP A 78 0.81 -0.20 -9.77
N TRP A 79 1.25 0.94 -10.29
CA TRP A 79 1.58 2.10 -9.49
C TRP A 79 0.37 2.71 -8.80
N ILE A 80 -0.83 2.56 -9.39
CA ILE A 80 -2.08 3.05 -8.81
C ILE A 80 -2.43 2.26 -7.55
N ALA A 81 -2.37 0.92 -7.62
CA ALA A 81 -2.56 0.09 -6.44
C ALA A 81 -1.48 0.34 -5.39
N ALA A 82 -0.22 0.46 -5.81
CA ALA A 82 0.89 0.74 -4.89
C ALA A 82 0.71 2.06 -4.13
N ASP A 83 0.26 3.14 -4.80
CA ASP A 83 0.00 4.45 -4.19
C ASP A 83 -1.11 4.37 -3.14
N SER A 84 -2.21 3.68 -3.47
CA SER A 84 -3.31 3.48 -2.53
C SER A 84 -2.90 2.67 -1.29
N LEU A 85 -2.13 1.59 -1.48
CA LEU A 85 -1.71 0.72 -0.38
C LEU A 85 -0.70 1.40 0.54
N ILE A 86 0.26 2.15 -0.02
CA ILE A 86 1.29 2.82 0.78
C ILE A 86 0.74 4.05 1.50
N GLU A 87 -0.22 4.77 0.90
CA GLU A 87 -0.95 5.85 1.57
C GLU A 87 -1.70 5.33 2.79
N GLN A 88 -2.38 4.18 2.66
CA GLN A 88 -3.06 3.53 3.79
C GLN A 88 -2.06 3.06 4.86
N LEU A 89 -0.92 2.49 4.45
CA LEU A 89 0.14 2.07 5.37
C LEU A 89 0.67 3.25 6.20
N VAL A 90 1.00 4.36 5.55
CA VAL A 90 1.47 5.58 6.20
C VAL A 90 0.41 6.14 7.15
N HIS A 91 -0.87 6.13 6.73
CA HIS A 91 -1.96 6.58 7.59
C HIS A 91 -2.07 5.74 8.88
N ILE A 92 -1.92 4.42 8.78
CA ILE A 92 -1.99 3.50 9.93
C ILE A 92 -0.76 3.63 10.84
N GLN A 93 0.42 3.83 10.27
CA GLN A 93 1.67 3.96 11.02
C GLN A 93 1.84 5.36 11.64
N GLY A 94 1.27 6.40 11.05
CA GLY A 94 1.32 7.77 11.57
C GLY A 94 2.76 8.26 11.75
N ASP A 95 3.05 8.88 12.90
CA ASP A 95 4.39 9.41 13.22
C ASP A 95 5.46 8.32 13.37
N ALA A 96 5.06 7.05 13.51
CA ALA A 96 5.97 5.90 13.57
C ALA A 96 6.32 5.33 12.17
N THR A 97 5.82 5.94 11.09
CA THR A 97 6.08 5.51 9.71
C THR A 97 7.57 5.54 9.40
N PRO A 98 8.22 4.39 9.13
CA PRO A 98 9.65 4.35 8.85
C PRO A 98 10.04 5.18 7.62
N VAL A 99 11.24 5.75 7.64
CA VAL A 99 11.79 6.55 6.52
C VAL A 99 11.75 5.78 5.20
N VAL A 100 12.00 4.47 5.21
CA VAL A 100 11.94 3.63 4.01
C VAL A 100 10.54 3.61 3.37
N THR A 101 9.47 3.59 4.16
CA THR A 101 8.10 3.66 3.64
C THR A 101 7.87 4.96 2.87
N TRP A 102 8.34 6.09 3.40
CA TRP A 102 8.28 7.37 2.69
C TRP A 102 9.08 7.37 1.39
N GLN A 103 10.27 6.77 1.37
CA GLN A 103 11.08 6.64 0.15
C GLN A 103 10.36 5.83 -0.93
N HIS A 104 9.74 4.71 -0.56
CA HIS A 104 8.93 3.91 -1.47
C HIS A 104 7.76 4.72 -2.02
N TRP A 105 7.08 5.50 -1.19
CA TRP A 105 5.93 6.30 -1.66
C TRP A 105 6.37 7.34 -2.70
N VAL A 106 7.48 8.01 -2.44
CA VAL A 106 8.08 8.96 -3.39
C VAL A 106 8.42 8.24 -4.70
N ARG A 107 9.04 7.06 -4.65
CA ARG A 107 9.33 6.25 -5.84
C ARG A 107 8.07 5.93 -6.64
N ILE A 108 7.01 5.46 -5.98
CA ILE A 108 5.72 5.12 -6.60
C ILE A 108 5.14 6.33 -7.33
N LEU A 109 5.17 7.50 -6.71
CA LEU A 109 4.64 8.73 -7.30
C LEU A 109 5.49 9.22 -8.48
N ARG A 110 6.81 9.08 -8.40
CA ARG A 110 7.71 9.39 -9.51
C ARG A 110 7.48 8.46 -10.70
N SER A 111 7.25 7.17 -10.47
CA SER A 111 6.89 6.21 -11.53
C SER A 111 5.58 6.56 -12.24
N GLN A 112 4.70 7.33 -11.59
CA GLN A 112 3.46 7.86 -12.18
C GLN A 112 3.62 9.25 -12.80
N CYS A 113 4.81 9.83 -12.77
CA CYS A 113 5.08 11.22 -13.13
C CYS A 113 4.32 12.25 -12.25
N GLU A 114 3.84 11.85 -11.07
CA GLU A 114 3.13 12.68 -10.09
C GLU A 114 4.10 13.50 -9.22
N HIS A 115 5.05 14.20 -9.86
CA HIS A 115 6.17 14.88 -9.21
C HIS A 115 5.73 15.92 -8.16
N GLN A 116 4.59 16.59 -8.38
CA GLN A 116 4.03 17.52 -7.41
C GLN A 116 3.52 16.82 -6.15
N LYS A 117 2.86 15.66 -6.29
CA LYS A 117 2.42 14.83 -5.15
C LYS A 117 3.64 14.27 -4.42
N ALA A 118 4.64 13.80 -5.16
CA ALA A 118 5.91 13.32 -4.60
C ALA A 118 6.59 14.40 -3.73
N LEU A 119 6.66 15.65 -4.20
CA LEU A 119 7.25 16.74 -3.43
C LEU A 119 6.48 17.04 -2.14
N LYS A 120 5.14 16.94 -2.17
CA LYS A 120 4.30 17.09 -0.96
C LYS A 120 4.60 15.98 0.05
N VAL A 121 4.69 14.72 -0.42
CA VAL A 121 5.03 13.55 0.42
C VAL A 121 6.41 13.70 1.05
N VAL A 122 7.43 14.09 0.29
CA VAL A 122 8.78 14.35 0.84
C VAL A 122 8.75 15.43 1.91
N LYS A 123 8.02 16.54 1.68
CA LYS A 123 7.90 17.62 2.65
C LYS A 123 7.21 17.16 3.94
N ALA A 124 6.18 16.32 3.84
CA ALA A 124 5.54 15.71 5.01
C ALA A 124 6.51 14.77 5.76
N ALA A 125 7.25 13.92 5.05
CA ALA A 125 8.23 13.05 5.67
C ALA A 125 9.34 13.84 6.41
N LEU A 126 9.77 14.98 5.85
CA LEU A 126 10.77 15.86 6.46
C LEU A 126 10.26 16.62 7.70
N THR A 127 8.95 16.70 7.96
CA THR A 127 8.48 17.24 9.25
C THR A 127 8.76 16.28 10.40
N LEU A 128 8.74 14.97 10.12
CA LEU A 128 9.07 13.91 11.08
C LEU A 128 10.58 13.63 11.12
N TYR A 129 11.27 13.78 9.98
CA TYR A 129 12.67 13.42 9.79
C TYR A 129 13.48 14.55 9.13
N PRO A 130 13.66 15.70 9.81
CA PRO A 130 14.19 16.92 9.19
C PRO A 130 15.61 16.77 8.62
N ASP A 131 16.44 15.94 9.25
CA ASP A 131 17.84 15.77 8.88
C ASP A 131 18.11 14.52 8.04
N GLN A 132 17.06 13.83 7.54
CA GLN A 132 17.25 12.60 6.77
C GLN A 132 17.83 12.87 5.38
N PRO A 133 19.07 12.44 5.07
CA PRO A 133 19.77 12.86 3.85
C PRO A 133 19.05 12.45 2.58
N VAL A 134 18.51 11.24 2.53
CA VAL A 134 17.76 10.74 1.35
C VAL A 134 16.54 11.60 1.05
N LEU A 135 15.78 12.00 2.08
CA LEU A 135 14.58 12.82 1.89
C LEU A 135 14.95 14.25 1.47
N LEU A 136 16.04 14.79 2.01
CA LEU A 136 16.56 16.10 1.60
C LEU A 136 17.00 16.09 0.12
N GLN A 137 17.70 15.04 -0.31
CA GLN A 137 18.11 14.85 -1.70
C GLN A 137 16.90 14.73 -2.65
N GLU A 138 15.90 13.92 -2.29
CA GLU A 138 14.67 13.80 -3.07
C GLU A 138 13.92 15.14 -3.18
N ARG A 139 13.86 15.92 -2.09
CA ARG A 139 13.23 17.26 -2.12
C ARG A 139 13.93 18.18 -3.11
N LEU A 140 15.26 18.19 -3.10
CA LEU A 140 16.06 19.01 -4.01
C LEU A 140 15.82 18.59 -5.47
N SER A 141 15.98 17.30 -5.77
CA SER A 141 15.75 16.74 -7.11
C SER A 141 14.36 17.07 -7.65
N LEU A 142 13.31 16.90 -6.84
CA LEU A 142 11.93 17.20 -7.25
C LEU A 142 11.70 18.71 -7.43
N THR A 143 12.34 19.55 -6.62
CA THR A 143 12.20 21.01 -6.75
C THR A 143 12.87 21.52 -8.02
N GLU A 144 14.06 21.02 -8.34
CA GLU A 144 14.77 21.34 -9.59
C GLU A 144 13.94 20.93 -10.81
N LEU A 145 13.48 19.67 -10.84
CA LEU A 145 12.66 19.13 -11.92
C LEU A 145 11.40 19.97 -12.17
N LEU A 146 10.73 20.42 -11.10
CA LEU A 146 9.52 21.25 -11.21
C LEU A 146 9.85 22.71 -11.56
N GLY A 147 11.01 23.22 -11.15
CA GLY A 147 11.49 24.57 -11.49
C GLY A 147 11.82 24.72 -12.98
N ASP A 148 12.46 23.70 -13.57
CA ASP A 148 12.86 23.70 -14.98
C ASP A 148 11.67 23.68 -15.96
N THR A 149 10.51 23.18 -15.53
CA THR A 149 9.27 23.22 -16.36
C THR A 149 8.73 24.63 -16.57
N ASN A 150 9.17 25.63 -15.79
CA ASN A 150 8.71 27.01 -15.90
C ASN A 150 9.59 27.88 -16.84
N THR A 151 10.66 27.31 -17.40
CA THR A 151 11.67 28.02 -18.22
C THR A 151 11.78 27.54 -19.66
N MET A 152 10.81 26.80 -20.20
CA MET A 152 10.77 26.48 -21.63
C MET A 152 10.12 27.62 -22.42
N PRO A 153 10.86 28.46 -23.19
CA PRO A 153 10.23 29.43 -24.08
C PRO A 153 9.49 28.68 -25.19
N PHE A 154 8.17 28.87 -25.24
CA PHE A 154 7.33 28.49 -26.39
C PHE A 154 7.62 29.45 -27.56
N SER A 155 8.83 29.40 -28.13
CA SER A 155 9.18 30.19 -29.32
C SER A 155 9.63 29.27 -30.45
N ALA A 156 8.69 28.48 -30.97
CA ALA A 156 8.84 27.87 -32.30
C ALA A 156 7.48 27.38 -32.84
N ARG A 157 6.64 28.29 -33.34
CA ARG A 157 5.81 28.02 -34.53
C ARG A 157 5.78 29.26 -35.42
N VAL A 158 6.71 29.27 -36.37
CA VAL A 158 6.50 29.24 -37.83
C VAL A 158 6.03 30.59 -38.38
N GLN A 159 6.92 31.17 -39.20
CA GLN A 159 6.75 32.34 -40.05
C GLN A 159 5.54 32.23 -40.98
#